data_AF-A0A0Q4JIF9-F1
#
_entry.id   AF-A0A0Q4JIF9-F1
#
_cell.length_a   1.000
_cell.length_b   1.000
_cell.length_c   1.000
_cell.angle_alpha   90.00
_cell.angle_beta   90.00
_cell.angle_gamma   90.00
#
_symmetry.space_group_name_H-M   'P 1'
#
loop_
_entity.id
_entity.type
_entity.pdbx_description
1 polymer ?
#
loop_
_entity_poly.entity_id
_entity_poly.type
_entity_poly.pdbx_seq_one_letter_code
_entity_poly.pdbx_strand_id
1 'polypeptide(L)'
;MIADNTPEKQGNLQGAWKPGQSGNPLGRPKGARSKLGEDFVTALRDDFTAHGVAAIQKMREEKPGDYVRVIASLLPKELDVQGHLTLSDALDALPEPPER
;
A
#
# COMPACT_ATOMS: atom_id res chain seq x y z
N MET A 1 14.14 -32.25 54.26
CA MET A 1 13.21 -31.10 54.15
C MET A 1 14.00 -29.95 53.54
N ILE A 2 13.81 -29.63 52.26
CA ILE A 2 14.51 -28.53 51.59
C ILE A 2 13.55 -27.35 51.60
N ALA A 3 13.91 -26.29 52.32
CA ALA A 3 13.13 -25.05 52.39
C ALA A 3 13.40 -24.22 51.12
N ASP A 4 12.33 -23.88 50.42
CA ASP A 4 12.33 -23.02 49.23
C ASP A 4 12.70 -21.58 49.66
N ASN A 5 13.85 -21.09 49.21
CA ASN A 5 14.35 -19.74 49.53
C ASN A 5 14.24 -18.85 48.29
N THR A 6 13.00 -18.49 47.96
CA THR A 6 12.72 -17.52 46.90
C THR A 6 12.51 -16.13 47.53
N PRO A 7 13.36 -15.12 47.23
CA PRO A 7 13.19 -13.78 47.80
C PRO A 7 11.93 -13.10 47.25
N GLU A 8 11.20 -12.42 48.12
CA GLU A 8 9.94 -11.74 47.84
C GLU A 8 10.09 -10.69 46.72
N LYS A 9 9.71 -11.05 45.49
CA LYS A 9 9.72 -10.16 44.31
C LYS A 9 8.57 -9.13 44.30
N GLN A 10 8.13 -8.65 45.46
CA GLN A 10 6.95 -7.77 45.55
C GLN A 10 7.21 -6.43 46.27
N GLY A 11 8.45 -6.12 46.63
CA GLY A 11 8.78 -4.92 47.43
C GLY A 11 8.63 -3.55 46.73
N ASN A 12 8.32 -3.50 45.43
CA ASN A 12 8.24 -2.23 44.69
C ASN A 12 7.04 -2.15 43.72
N LEU A 13 6.01 -2.97 43.93
CA LEU A 13 4.80 -2.93 43.12
C LEU A 13 3.85 -1.87 43.68
N GLN A 14 3.45 -0.91 42.85
CA GLN A 14 2.32 -0.04 43.19
C GLN A 14 1.09 -0.93 43.45
N GLY A 15 0.25 -0.55 44.42
CA GLY A 15 -0.91 -1.34 44.82
C GLY A 15 -1.80 -1.75 43.65
N ALA A 16 -2.53 -2.85 43.81
CA ALA A 16 -3.42 -3.39 42.78
C ALA A 16 -4.31 -2.29 42.17
N TRP A 17 -4.41 -2.26 40.84
CA TRP A 17 -5.25 -1.32 40.12
C TRP A 17 -6.70 -1.39 40.62
N LYS A 18 -7.35 -0.23 40.76
CA LYS A 18 -8.77 -0.19 41.12
C LYS A 18 -9.59 -0.91 40.03
N PRO A 19 -10.71 -1.57 40.39
CA PRO A 19 -11.62 -2.12 39.38
C PRO A 19 -12.00 -1.06 38.34
N GLY A 20 -11.71 -1.33 37.06
CA GLY A 20 -11.92 -0.39 35.94
C GLY A 20 -10.71 0.48 35.55
N GLN A 21 -9.59 0.39 36.26
CA GLN A 21 -8.36 1.11 35.94
C GLN A 21 -7.37 0.18 35.22
N SER A 22 -6.93 0.54 34.01
CA SER A 22 -5.86 -0.17 33.31
C SER A 22 -4.50 0.48 33.62
N GLY A 23 -3.41 -0.30 33.57
CA GLY A 23 -2.04 0.22 33.65
C GLY A 23 -1.63 1.10 32.46
N ASN A 24 -2.46 1.16 31.42
CA ASN A 24 -2.32 2.05 30.28
C ASN A 24 -3.66 2.76 30.00
N PRO A 25 -3.94 3.86 30.73
CA PRO A 25 -5.24 4.56 30.64
C PRO A 25 -5.53 5.16 29.26
N LEU A 26 -4.51 5.36 28.42
CA LEU A 26 -4.64 5.85 27.05
C LEU A 26 -4.79 4.73 26.00
N GLY A 27 -4.66 3.46 26.41
CA GLY A 27 -4.68 2.32 25.50
C GLY A 27 -3.54 2.34 24.49
N ARG A 28 -3.60 1.46 23.49
CA ARG A 28 -2.70 1.52 22.32
C ARG A 28 -3.04 2.79 21.53
N PRO A 29 -2.06 3.63 21.14
CA PRO A 29 -2.36 4.83 20.35
C PRO A 29 -3.12 4.45 19.09
N LYS A 30 -4.31 5.04 18.94
CA LYS A 30 -5.21 4.82 17.79
C LYS A 30 -4.44 5.21 16.52
N GLY A 31 -4.33 4.28 15.57
CA GLY A 31 -3.73 4.55 14.26
C GLY A 31 -2.24 4.22 14.11
N ALA A 32 -1.54 3.62 15.08
CA ALA A 32 -0.13 3.22 14.87
C ALA A 32 0.06 2.24 13.70
N ARG A 33 -0.94 1.38 13.42
CA ARG A 33 -0.98 0.52 12.22
C ARG A 33 -1.39 1.28 10.96
N SER A 34 -2.28 2.26 11.09
CA SER A 34 -2.74 3.10 9.99
C SER A 34 -1.62 4.00 9.47
N LYS A 35 -0.82 4.59 10.37
CA LYS A 35 0.34 5.42 10.03
C LYS A 35 1.38 4.68 9.20
N LEU A 36 1.75 3.46 9.58
CA LEU A 36 2.69 2.67 8.79
C LEU A 36 2.18 2.41 7.36
N GLY A 37 0.87 2.18 7.20
CA GLY A 37 0.26 2.03 5.89
C GLY A 37 0.28 3.32 5.06
N GLU A 38 -0.06 4.45 5.67
CA GLU A 38 -0.03 5.78 5.03
C GLU A 38 1.39 6.19 4.61
N ASP A 39 2.36 5.97 5.48
CA ASP A 39 3.78 6.24 5.22
C ASP A 39 4.30 5.35 4.08
N PHE A 40 3.89 4.07 4.05
CA PHE A 40 4.27 3.14 3.00
C PHE A 40 3.73 3.56 1.62
N VAL A 41 2.45 3.93 1.54
CA VAL A 41 1.84 4.39 0.28
C VAL A 41 2.50 5.68 -0.19
N THR A 42 2.82 6.59 0.74
CA THR A 42 3.52 7.84 0.45
C THR A 42 4.91 7.57 -0.12
N ALA A 43 5.72 6.75 0.54
CA ALA A 43 7.04 6.39 0.08
C ALA A 43 7.01 5.68 -1.29
N LEU A 44 6.04 4.78 -1.50
CA LEU A 44 5.89 4.09 -2.78
C LEU A 44 5.54 5.03 -3.92
N ARG A 45 4.66 6.00 -3.69
CA ARG A 45 4.32 7.02 -4.69
C ARG A 45 5.54 7.88 -5.04
N ASP A 46 6.29 8.30 -4.03
CA ASP A 46 7.45 9.17 -4.23
C ASP A 46 8.56 8.43 -5.00
N ASP A 47 8.81 7.15 -4.65
CA ASP A 47 9.72 6.27 -5.40
C ASP A 47 9.25 6.06 -6.85
N PHE A 48 7.97 5.78 -7.07
CA PHE A 48 7.42 5.60 -8.41
C PHE A 48 7.49 6.88 -9.25
N THR A 49 7.35 8.06 -8.62
CA THR A 49 7.49 9.36 -9.30
C THR A 49 8.92 9.57 -9.79
N ALA A 50 9.92 9.17 -8.99
CA ALA A 50 11.34 9.33 -9.34
C ALA A 50 11.86 8.23 -10.28
N HIS A 51 11.42 6.99 -10.10
CA HIS A 51 12.04 5.80 -10.70
C HIS A 51 11.08 4.93 -11.50
N GLY A 52 9.77 5.18 -11.45
CA GLY A 52 8.75 4.31 -12.03
C GLY A 52 8.91 4.10 -13.54
N VAL A 53 9.23 5.15 -14.31
CA VAL A 53 9.43 5.05 -15.77
C VAL A 53 10.61 4.13 -16.10
N ALA A 54 11.73 4.29 -15.41
CA ALA A 54 12.91 3.44 -15.62
C ALA A 54 12.63 2.00 -15.21
N ALA A 55 11.89 1.78 -14.11
CA ALA A 55 11.47 0.45 -13.69
C ALA A 55 10.56 -0.24 -14.72
N ILE A 56 9.63 0.51 -15.34
CA ILE A 56 8.76 -0.01 -16.40
C ILE A 56 9.58 -0.37 -17.66
N GLN A 57 10.51 0.49 -18.08
CA GLN A 57 11.38 0.22 -19.22
C GLN A 57 12.22 -1.03 -19.00
N LYS A 58 12.82 -1.17 -17.81
CA LYS A 58 13.58 -2.35 -17.42
C LYS A 58 12.71 -3.61 -17.38
N MET A 59 11.49 -3.53 -16.85
CA MET A 59 10.54 -4.65 -16.84
C MET A 59 10.17 -5.10 -18.24
N ARG A 60 9.99 -4.17 -19.19
CA ARG A 60 9.73 -4.49 -20.60
C ARG A 60 10.89 -5.27 -21.23
N GLU A 61 12.13 -4.96 -20.86
CA GLU A 61 13.33 -5.61 -21.40
C GLU A 61 13.61 -6.98 -20.73
N GLU A 62 13.54 -7.04 -19.40
CA GLU A 62 13.88 -8.26 -18.64
C GLU A 62 12.73 -9.28 -18.61
N LYS A 63 11.48 -8.81 -18.54
CA LYS A 63 10.27 -9.64 -18.36
C LYS A 63 9.09 -9.11 -19.18
N PRO A 64 9.16 -9.18 -20.53
CA PRO A 64 8.12 -8.63 -21.39
C PRO A 64 6.72 -9.24 -21.14
N GLY A 65 6.65 -10.52 -20.74
CA GLY A 65 5.38 -11.18 -20.41
C GLY A 65 4.67 -10.58 -19.19
N ASP A 66 5.42 -10.26 -18.14
CA ASP A 66 4.87 -9.61 -16.95
C ASP A 66 4.46 -8.17 -17.26
N TYR A 67 5.23 -7.47 -18.11
CA TYR A 67 4.87 -6.14 -18.59
C TYR A 67 3.51 -6.10 -19.31
N VAL A 68 3.27 -7.02 -20.25
CA VAL A 68 1.97 -7.12 -20.94
C VAL A 68 0.85 -7.48 -19.96
N ARG A 69 1.10 -8.35 -18.98
CA ARG A 69 0.11 -8.72 -17.96
C ARG A 69 -0.29 -7.53 -17.08
N VAL A 70 0.68 -6.70 -16.68
CA VAL A 70 0.40 -5.47 -15.92
C VAL A 70 -0.49 -4.53 -16.74
N ILE A 71 -0.16 -4.31 -18.01
CA ILE A 71 -1.00 -3.48 -18.91
C ILE A 71 -2.41 -4.06 -19.01
N ALA A 72 -2.54 -5.37 -19.25
CA ALA A 72 -3.84 -6.03 -19.33
C ALA A 72 -4.65 -5.94 -18.02
N SER A 73 -3.98 -5.87 -16.86
CA SER A 73 -4.65 -5.72 -15.56
C SER A 73 -5.17 -4.30 -15.28
N LEU A 74 -4.60 -3.29 -15.94
CA LEU A 74 -5.07 -1.91 -15.86
C LEU A 74 -6.31 -1.69 -16.74
N LEU A 75 -6.50 -2.53 -17.76
CA LEU A 75 -7.70 -2.50 -18.57
C LEU A 75 -8.88 -3.10 -17.80
N PRO A 76 -10.07 -2.48 -17.85
CA PRO A 76 -11.28 -3.06 -17.28
C PRO A 76 -11.53 -4.46 -17.85
N LYS A 77 -11.83 -5.43 -16.97
CA LYS A 77 -12.13 -6.82 -17.40
C LYS A 77 -13.47 -6.93 -18.12
N GLU A 78 -14.40 -6.06 -17.76
CA GLU A 78 -15.70 -5.91 -18.38
C GLU A 78 -15.82 -4.43 -18.74
N LEU A 79 -15.80 -4.14 -20.04
CA LEU A 79 -16.21 -2.83 -20.53
C LEU A 79 -17.74 -2.85 -20.56
N ASP A 80 -18.39 -2.27 -19.56
CA ASP A 80 -19.81 -1.93 -19.67
C ASP A 80 -19.92 -0.75 -20.65
N VAL A 81 -19.98 -1.07 -21.94
CA VAL A 81 -20.09 -0.09 -23.02
C VAL A 81 -21.53 0.41 -23.04
N GLN A 82 -21.86 1.33 -22.13
CA GLN A 82 -23.04 2.21 -22.23
C GLN A 82 -22.67 3.59 -22.79
N GLY A 83 -21.57 3.64 -23.54
CA GLY A 83 -21.18 4.78 -24.34
C GLY A 83 -20.34 4.30 -25.51
N HIS A 84 -20.89 4.42 -26.71
CA HIS A 84 -20.18 4.25 -27.97
C HIS A 84 -18.96 5.19 -28.00
N LEU A 85 -17.79 4.68 -27.63
CA LEU A 85 -16.52 5.20 -28.13
C LEU A 85 -15.96 4.13 -29.05
N THR A 86 -16.23 4.29 -30.35
CA THR A 86 -15.61 3.48 -31.37
C THR A 86 -14.14 3.89 -31.50
N LEU A 87 -13.25 2.90 -31.57
CA LEU A 87 -11.80 3.11 -31.74
C LEU A 87 -11.46 3.89 -33.03
N SER A 88 -12.41 3.99 -33.98
CA SER A 88 -12.34 4.87 -35.15
C SER A 88 -12.26 6.35 -34.76
N ASP A 89 -12.98 6.78 -33.72
CA ASP A 89 -13.17 8.20 -33.39
C ASP A 89 -11.88 8.82 -32.82
N ALA A 90 -11.03 8.00 -32.21
CA ALA A 90 -9.73 8.41 -31.69
C ALA A 90 -8.63 8.41 -32.78
N LEU A 91 -8.82 7.68 -33.88
CA LEU A 91 -7.85 7.59 -34.98
C LEU A 91 -8.10 8.65 -36.07
N ASP A 92 -9.35 9.08 -36.27
CA ASP A 92 -9.74 10.16 -37.19
C ASP A 92 -9.38 11.58 -36.69
N ALA A 93 -8.89 11.72 -35.46
CA ALA A 93 -8.45 13.00 -34.89
C ALA A 93 -6.99 13.38 -35.23
N LEU A 94 -6.30 12.59 -36.05
CA LEU A 94 -4.99 12.98 -36.57
C LEU A 94 -5.19 13.97 -37.73
N PRO A 95 -4.60 15.18 -37.68
CA PRO A 95 -4.61 16.06 -38.85
C PRO A 95 -3.92 15.33 -40.00
N GLU A 96 -4.66 15.07 -41.07
CA GLU A 96 -4.13 14.51 -42.31
C GLU A 96 -2.88 15.30 -42.74
N PRO A 97 -1.78 14.62 -43.11
CA PRO A 97 -0.57 15.29 -43.54
C PRO A 97 -0.89 16.16 -44.77
N PRO A 98 -0.30 17.36 -44.89
CA PRO A 98 -0.58 18.23 -46.03
C PRO A 98 -0.21 17.50 -47.33
N GLU A 99 -1.18 17.40 -48.24
CA GLU A 99 -0.93 16.92 -49.59
C GLU A 99 0.16 17.80 -50.24
N ARG A 100 1.12 17.13 -50.87
CA ARG A 100 2.42 17.65 -51.35
C ARG A 100 2.38 19.01 -52.05
#